data_AF-A0A6A7MEZ4-F1
#
_entry.id   AF-A0A6A7MEZ4-F1
#
_cell.length_a   1.000
_cell.length_b   1.000
_cell.length_c   1.000
_cell.angle_alpha   90.00
_cell.angle_beta   90.00
_cell.angle_gamma   90.00
#
_symmetry.space_group_name_H-M   'P 1'
#
loop_
_entity.id
_entity.type
_entity.pdbx_description
1 polymer ?
#
loop_
_entity_poly.entity_id
_entity_poly.type
_entity_poly.pdbx_seq_one_letter_code
_entity_poly.pdbx_strand_id
1 'polypeptide(L)'
;MSTTVWPWYKTRHTCSAFPSFEQGQLGLSPRATLLVAAMIVLWVSGLLSALVDNIPYTAVTIPLVATLLAQLDAGTEGQILWWALALGACLGGNGTLIGASANVTVTGLAEKDGKRISFNEFTAFGAGVTAITLVMSSVYLSLWLYVGATSVNVVGAVVLVLIFAATWYSSKRSPLNCGASTPSLCLFREGIRAKVNL
;
A
#
# COMPACT_ATOMS: atom_id res chain seq x y z
N MET A 1 24.52 -13.28 10.85
CA MET A 1 23.07 -13.00 10.79
C MET A 1 22.76 -12.34 9.46
N SER A 2 22.26 -13.13 8.51
CA SER A 2 21.97 -12.72 7.14
C SER A 2 20.48 -12.39 7.06
N THR A 3 20.14 -11.12 6.89
CA THR A 3 18.76 -10.70 6.60
C THR A 3 18.49 -10.91 5.12
N THR A 4 17.52 -11.76 4.85
CA THR A 4 17.01 -12.19 3.56
C THR A 4 16.46 -11.00 2.76
N VAL A 5 17.32 -10.38 1.96
CA VAL A 5 16.89 -9.49 0.86
C VAL A 5 16.43 -10.40 -0.29
N TRP A 6 15.24 -10.11 -0.84
CA TRP A 6 14.52 -10.91 -1.83
C TRP A 6 15.40 -11.55 -2.93
N PRO A 7 15.17 -12.82 -3.34
CA PRO A 7 16.02 -13.57 -4.27
C PRO A 7 16.26 -12.91 -5.65
N TRP A 8 15.33 -12.07 -6.12
CA TRP A 8 15.40 -11.41 -7.43
C TRP A 8 16.39 -10.24 -7.49
N TYR A 9 16.88 -9.74 -6.35
CA TYR A 9 17.90 -8.68 -6.29
C TYR A 9 19.30 -9.17 -6.70
N LYS A 10 19.53 -10.48 -6.72
CA LYS A 10 20.87 -11.09 -6.84
C LYS A 10 21.39 -11.31 -8.25
N THR A 11 20.71 -10.85 -9.29
CA THR A 11 21.21 -10.87 -10.67
C THR A 11 22.01 -9.60 -10.96
N ARG A 12 23.27 -9.57 -10.47
CA ARG A 12 24.28 -8.62 -10.96
C ARG A 12 24.63 -8.97 -12.40
N HIS A 13 23.99 -8.29 -13.34
CA HIS A 13 24.56 -8.09 -14.67
C HIS A 13 25.23 -6.73 -14.71
N THR A 14 26.52 -6.76 -15.04
CA THR A 14 27.39 -5.64 -15.31
C THR A 14 26.79 -4.73 -16.39
N CYS A 15 26.19 -3.60 -16.00
CA CYS A 15 25.98 -2.49 -16.92
C CYS A 15 27.13 -1.50 -16.77
N SER A 16 28.01 -1.52 -17.75
CA SER A 16 29.05 -0.53 -18.01
C SER A 16 28.44 0.87 -18.14
N ALA A 17 29.01 1.82 -17.39
CA ALA A 17 29.02 3.27 -17.62
C ALA A 17 27.70 3.88 -18.11
N PHE A 18 26.73 4.02 -17.21
CA PHE A 18 25.69 5.03 -17.38
C PHE A 18 26.26 6.39 -16.96
N PRO A 19 25.98 7.48 -17.69
CA PRO A 19 26.45 8.81 -17.30
C PRO A 19 25.93 9.13 -15.90
N SER A 20 26.86 9.48 -15.03
CA SER A 20 26.59 9.96 -13.68
C SER A 20 25.57 11.08 -13.77
N PHE A 21 24.41 10.92 -13.15
CA PHE A 21 23.50 12.02 -12.95
C PHE A 21 24.24 13.00 -12.03
N GLU A 22 24.74 14.12 -12.56
CA GLU A 22 25.40 15.12 -11.72
C GLU A 22 24.39 15.56 -10.65
N GLN A 23 24.68 15.20 -9.40
CA GLN A 23 23.93 15.59 -8.22
C GLN A 23 24.06 17.11 -8.05
N GLY A 24 23.22 17.86 -8.77
CA GLY A 24 23.32 19.33 -8.79
C GLY A 24 22.17 20.09 -9.46
N GLN A 25 21.17 19.45 -10.09
CA GLN A 25 20.20 20.20 -10.89
C GLN A 25 19.07 20.91 -10.10
N LEU A 26 18.85 20.57 -8.82
CA LEU A 26 17.76 21.13 -8.01
C LEU A 26 18.22 22.02 -6.83
N GLY A 27 19.52 22.10 -6.54
CA GLY A 27 20.04 22.85 -5.38
C GLY A 27 19.54 22.34 -4.01
N LEU A 28 18.93 21.15 -3.97
CA LEU A 28 18.35 20.54 -2.76
C LEU A 28 19.37 19.66 -2.03
N SER A 29 19.17 19.48 -0.73
CA SER A 29 19.99 18.56 0.07
C SER A 29 19.81 17.11 -0.42
N PRO A 30 20.82 16.22 -0.27
CA PRO A 30 20.74 14.84 -0.74
C PRO A 30 19.50 14.09 -0.24
N ARG A 31 19.12 14.32 1.03
CA ARG A 31 17.91 13.76 1.64
C ARG A 31 16.63 14.33 1.05
N ALA A 32 16.59 15.64 0.77
CA ALA A 32 15.43 16.25 0.13
C ALA A 32 15.24 15.74 -1.30
N THR A 33 16.32 15.58 -2.07
CA THR A 33 16.27 14.98 -3.41
C THR A 33 15.71 13.56 -3.36
N LEU A 34 16.16 12.75 -2.40
CA LEU A 34 15.66 11.39 -2.21
C LEU A 34 14.19 11.36 -1.79
N LEU A 35 13.76 12.26 -0.92
CA LEU A 35 12.36 12.39 -0.53
C LEU A 35 11.48 12.76 -1.72
N VAL A 36 11.89 13.73 -2.53
CA VAL A 36 11.16 14.15 -3.73
C VAL A 36 11.04 12.98 -4.71
N ALA A 37 12.13 12.25 -4.95
CA ALA A 37 12.08 11.05 -5.79
C ALA A 37 11.11 10.00 -5.22
N ALA A 38 11.14 9.76 -3.91
CA ALA A 38 10.21 8.85 -3.24
C ALA A 38 8.75 9.31 -3.34
N MET A 39 8.47 10.62 -3.19
CA MET A 39 7.13 11.16 -3.35
C MET A 39 6.63 11.00 -4.79
N ILE A 40 7.47 11.27 -5.78
CA ILE A 40 7.12 11.07 -7.19
C ILE A 40 6.78 9.60 -7.43
N VAL A 41 7.65 8.68 -6.98
CA VAL A 41 7.39 7.24 -7.11
C VAL A 41 6.09 6.86 -6.42
N LEU A 42 5.84 7.33 -5.19
CA LEU A 42 4.62 7.02 -4.43
C LEU A 42 3.36 7.44 -5.18
N TRP A 43 3.29 8.70 -5.63
CA TRP A 43 2.11 9.27 -6.28
C TRP A 43 1.90 8.72 -7.68
N VAL A 44 2.97 8.60 -8.48
CA VAL A 44 2.90 7.98 -9.81
C VAL A 44 2.47 6.52 -9.69
N SER A 45 3.03 5.78 -8.72
CA SER A 45 2.61 4.39 -8.46
C SER A 45 1.17 4.31 -8.00
N GLY A 46 0.75 5.17 -7.07
CA GLY A 46 -0.62 5.23 -6.60
C GLY A 46 -1.63 5.46 -7.73
N LEU A 47 -1.35 6.42 -8.61
CA LEU A 47 -2.23 6.78 -9.71
C LEU A 47 -2.24 5.74 -10.84
N LEU A 48 -1.07 5.22 -11.23
CA LEU A 48 -0.99 4.21 -12.29
C LEU A 48 -1.56 2.86 -11.85
N SER A 49 -1.27 2.45 -10.61
CA SER A 49 -1.81 1.20 -10.04
C SER A 49 -3.31 1.30 -9.77
N ALA A 50 -3.87 2.50 -9.64
CA ALA A 50 -5.33 2.65 -9.61
C ALA A 50 -5.99 2.20 -10.92
N LEU A 51 -5.28 2.18 -12.05
CA LEU A 51 -5.81 1.75 -13.34
C LEU A 51 -5.34 0.35 -13.75
N VAL A 52 -4.20 -0.09 -13.24
CA VAL A 52 -3.51 -1.34 -13.62
C VAL A 52 -3.29 -2.19 -12.39
N ASP A 53 -3.50 -3.51 -12.49
CA ASP A 53 -3.26 -4.42 -11.37
C ASP A 53 -1.84 -4.25 -10.80
N ASN A 54 -1.76 -4.27 -9.46
CA ASN A 54 -0.53 -4.02 -8.72
C ASN A 54 0.61 -4.98 -9.12
N ILE A 55 0.29 -6.19 -9.59
CA ILE A 55 1.28 -7.21 -9.97
C ILE A 55 2.04 -6.82 -11.25
N PRO A 56 1.39 -6.66 -12.42
CA PRO A 56 2.08 -6.22 -13.63
C PRO A 56 2.69 -4.83 -13.48
N TYR A 57 2.02 -3.91 -12.76
CA TYR A 57 2.57 -2.58 -12.50
C TYR A 57 3.90 -2.64 -11.74
N THR A 58 3.97 -3.40 -10.64
CA THR A 58 5.19 -3.50 -9.85
C THR A 58 6.30 -4.17 -10.66
N ALA A 59 5.98 -5.23 -11.41
CA ALA A 59 6.96 -5.95 -12.23
C ALA A 59 7.70 -5.05 -13.23
N VAL A 60 6.98 -4.14 -13.89
CA VAL A 60 7.60 -3.21 -14.87
C VAL A 60 8.35 -2.06 -14.20
N THR A 61 7.97 -1.69 -12.97
CA THR A 61 8.52 -0.51 -12.27
C THR A 61 9.74 -0.85 -11.39
N ILE A 62 9.94 -2.12 -11.02
CA ILE A 62 11.15 -2.59 -10.33
C ILE A 62 12.46 -2.15 -11.02
N PRO A 63 12.69 -2.37 -12.32
CA PRO A 63 13.93 -1.96 -12.98
C PRO A 63 14.11 -0.43 -13.01
N LEU A 64 13.01 0.33 -13.09
CA LEU A 64 13.05 1.79 -13.02
C LEU A 64 13.55 2.25 -11.64
N VAL A 65 12.99 1.71 -10.56
CA VAL A 65 13.42 2.03 -9.19
C VAL A 65 14.87 1.59 -8.93
N ALA A 66 15.28 0.42 -9.44
CA ALA A 66 16.67 -0.04 -9.34
C ALA A 66 17.65 0.92 -10.03
N THR A 67 17.26 1.49 -11.17
CA THR A 67 18.07 2.48 -11.90
C THR A 67 18.16 3.79 -11.12
N LEU A 68 17.06 4.28 -10.57
CA LEU A 68 17.04 5.49 -9.74
C LEU A 68 17.92 5.34 -8.49
N LEU A 69 17.90 4.18 -7.86
CA LEU A 69 18.75 3.87 -6.71
C LEU A 69 20.24 3.92 -7.05
N ALA A 70 20.62 3.33 -8.17
CA ALA A 70 22.01 3.34 -8.64
C ALA A 70 22.48 4.76 -9.00
N GLN A 71 21.59 5.59 -9.56
CA GLN A 71 21.92 6.96 -9.96
C GLN A 71 22.03 7.94 -8.78
N LEU A 72 21.22 7.75 -7.74
CA LEU A 72 21.20 8.65 -6.59
C LEU A 72 22.30 8.36 -5.56
N ASP A 73 23.02 7.24 -5.69
CA ASP A 73 24.05 6.75 -4.76
C ASP A 73 23.63 6.83 -3.27
N ALA A 74 22.35 6.54 -3.02
CA ALA A 74 21.69 6.86 -1.76
C ALA A 74 22.02 5.90 -0.58
N GLY A 75 23.00 5.01 -0.73
CA GLY A 75 23.43 4.06 0.31
C GLY A 75 22.24 3.31 0.96
N THR A 76 22.22 3.24 2.29
CA THR A 76 21.14 2.61 3.06
C THR A 76 19.83 3.40 3.07
N GLU A 77 19.89 4.73 2.87
CA GLU A 77 18.70 5.60 2.85
C GLU A 77 17.88 5.36 1.57
N GLY A 78 18.51 4.89 0.48
CA GLY A 78 17.85 4.55 -0.78
C GLY A 78 16.68 3.57 -0.65
N GLN A 79 16.65 2.73 0.39
CA GLN A 79 15.54 1.79 0.63
C GLN A 79 14.16 2.47 0.66
N ILE A 80 14.09 3.77 0.95
CA ILE A 80 12.85 4.55 0.88
C ILE A 80 12.14 4.48 -0.49
N LEU A 81 12.87 4.35 -1.60
CA LEU A 81 12.28 4.24 -2.94
C LEU A 81 11.51 2.92 -3.12
N TRP A 82 12.01 1.83 -2.52
CA TRP A 82 11.30 0.55 -2.50
C TRP A 82 10.02 0.62 -1.66
N TRP A 83 10.09 1.30 -0.52
CA TRP A 83 8.91 1.54 0.32
C TRP A 83 7.89 2.43 -0.39
N ALA A 84 8.33 3.46 -1.10
CA ALA A 84 7.47 4.31 -1.91
C ALA A 84 6.74 3.52 -3.01
N LEU A 85 7.46 2.65 -3.73
CA LEU A 85 6.87 1.78 -4.73
C LEU A 85 5.85 0.83 -4.11
N ALA A 86 6.20 0.14 -3.02
CA ALA A 86 5.34 -0.83 -2.37
C ALA A 86 4.06 -0.17 -1.82
N LEU A 87 4.18 0.94 -1.11
CA LEU A 87 3.03 1.69 -0.57
C LEU A 87 2.16 2.24 -1.70
N GLY A 88 2.78 2.82 -2.73
CA GLY A 88 2.06 3.39 -3.87
C GLY A 88 1.30 2.33 -4.66
N ALA A 89 1.95 1.24 -5.05
CA ALA A 89 1.32 0.16 -5.79
C ALA A 89 0.18 -0.48 -4.98
N CYS A 90 0.44 -0.87 -3.72
CA CYS A 90 -0.55 -1.58 -2.92
C CYS A 90 -1.77 -0.71 -2.56
N LEU A 91 -1.57 0.57 -2.25
CA LEU A 91 -2.67 1.47 -1.88
C LEU A 91 -3.41 2.02 -3.12
N GLY A 92 -2.68 2.22 -4.22
CA GLY A 92 -3.20 2.70 -5.49
C GLY A 92 -4.27 1.80 -6.09
N GLY A 93 -4.04 0.48 -6.13
CA GLY A 93 -4.98 -0.50 -6.70
C GLY A 93 -6.36 -0.54 -6.02
N ASN A 94 -6.49 0.02 -4.81
CA ASN A 94 -7.79 0.14 -4.13
C ASN A 94 -8.63 1.32 -4.63
N GLY A 95 -8.05 2.21 -5.44
CA GLY A 95 -8.67 3.44 -5.88
C GLY A 95 -9.79 3.25 -6.91
N THR A 96 -9.73 2.17 -7.69
CA THR A 96 -10.77 1.86 -8.69
C THR A 96 -11.21 0.40 -8.62
N LEU A 97 -12.34 0.12 -9.25
CA LEU A 97 -12.88 -1.24 -9.33
C LEU A 97 -11.96 -2.18 -10.12
N ILE A 98 -11.25 -1.67 -11.14
CA ILE A 98 -10.39 -2.48 -12.03
C ILE A 98 -8.94 -2.54 -11.59
N GLY A 99 -8.52 -1.65 -10.67
CA GLY A 99 -7.14 -1.53 -10.21
C GLY A 99 -6.61 -2.73 -9.43
N ALA A 100 -7.49 -3.63 -8.98
CA ALA A 100 -7.09 -4.90 -8.40
C ALA A 100 -8.05 -6.02 -8.82
N SER A 101 -7.48 -7.18 -9.16
CA SER A 101 -8.23 -8.42 -9.43
C SER A 101 -9.18 -8.83 -8.28
N ALA A 102 -8.83 -8.52 -7.04
CA ALA A 102 -9.68 -8.75 -5.87
C ALA A 102 -10.98 -7.93 -5.90
N ASN A 103 -10.93 -6.66 -6.32
CA ASN A 103 -12.09 -5.77 -6.37
C ASN A 103 -13.13 -6.30 -7.36
N VAL A 104 -12.67 -6.68 -8.56
CA VAL A 104 -13.51 -7.29 -9.61
C VAL A 104 -14.12 -8.61 -9.15
N THR A 105 -13.37 -9.43 -8.42
CA THR A 105 -13.85 -10.72 -7.91
C THR A 105 -14.96 -10.53 -6.88
N VAL A 106 -14.81 -9.57 -5.95
CA VAL A 106 -15.81 -9.27 -4.93
C VAL A 106 -17.08 -8.70 -5.55
N THR A 107 -16.98 -7.79 -6.51
CA THR A 107 -18.17 -7.26 -7.18
C THR A 107 -18.86 -8.31 -8.04
N GLY A 108 -18.10 -9.17 -8.73
CA GLY A 108 -18.67 -10.29 -9.47
C GLY A 108 -19.40 -11.29 -8.56
N LEU A 109 -18.94 -11.47 -7.32
CA LEU A 109 -19.65 -12.27 -6.33
C LEU A 109 -20.90 -11.56 -5.81
N ALA A 110 -20.83 -10.25 -5.54
CA ALA A 110 -21.98 -9.45 -5.11
C ALA A 110 -23.11 -9.43 -6.16
N GLU A 111 -22.74 -9.37 -7.45
CA GLU A 111 -23.70 -9.43 -8.55
C GLU A 111 -24.44 -10.78 -8.59
N LYS A 112 -23.78 -11.89 -8.26
CA LYS A 112 -24.43 -13.21 -8.14
C LYS A 112 -25.47 -13.26 -7.03
N ASP A 113 -25.25 -12.51 -5.96
CA ASP A 113 -26.19 -12.37 -4.83
C ASP A 113 -27.26 -11.27 -5.08
N GLY A 114 -27.33 -10.72 -6.30
CA GLY A 114 -28.32 -9.71 -6.69
C GLY A 114 -27.96 -8.28 -6.27
N LYS A 115 -26.76 -8.02 -5.73
CA LYS A 115 -26.28 -6.69 -5.35
C LYS A 115 -25.31 -6.18 -6.42
N ARG A 116 -25.80 -5.32 -7.31
CA ARG A 116 -24.96 -4.66 -8.32
C ARG A 116 -24.26 -3.46 -7.70
N ILE A 117 -22.93 -3.41 -7.85
CA ILE A 117 -22.11 -2.26 -7.48
C ILE A 117 -21.58 -1.67 -8.77
N SER A 118 -21.94 -0.42 -9.08
CA SER A 118 -21.46 0.22 -10.29
C SER A 118 -19.98 0.63 -10.17
N PHE A 119 -19.30 0.71 -11.31
CA PHE A 119 -17.91 1.18 -11.38
C PHE A 119 -17.72 2.55 -10.69
N ASN A 120 -18.66 3.47 -10.91
CA ASN A 120 -18.59 4.82 -10.37
C ASN A 120 -18.81 4.86 -8.86
N GLU A 121 -19.75 4.06 -8.32
CA GLU A 121 -19.97 3.98 -6.87
C GLU A 121 -18.74 3.44 -6.15
N PHE A 122 -18.14 2.37 -6.65
CA PHE A 122 -16.92 1.82 -6.08
C PHE A 122 -15.76 2.81 -6.19
N THR A 123 -15.55 3.40 -7.36
CA THR A 123 -14.41 4.27 -7.62
C THR A 123 -14.52 5.60 -6.89
N ALA A 124 -15.71 6.19 -6.73
CA ALA A 124 -15.88 7.43 -5.96
C ALA A 124 -15.50 7.25 -4.48
N PHE A 125 -15.89 6.12 -3.89
CA PHE A 125 -15.51 5.78 -2.52
C PHE A 125 -14.03 5.37 -2.42
N GLY A 126 -13.59 4.47 -3.31
CA GLY A 126 -12.23 3.95 -3.37
C GLY A 126 -11.19 5.05 -3.59
N ALA A 127 -11.42 5.95 -4.54
CA ALA A 127 -10.51 7.06 -4.83
C ALA A 127 -10.33 7.99 -3.63
N GLY A 128 -11.41 8.27 -2.87
CA GLY A 128 -11.34 9.06 -1.65
C GLY A 128 -10.48 8.40 -0.58
N VAL A 129 -10.68 7.10 -0.34
CA VAL A 129 -9.89 6.32 0.61
C VAL A 129 -8.43 6.23 0.16
N THR A 130 -8.18 5.93 -1.11
CA THR A 130 -6.81 5.85 -1.67
C THR A 130 -6.09 7.18 -1.53
N ALA A 131 -6.72 8.32 -1.85
CA ALA A 131 -6.11 9.63 -1.68
C ALA A 131 -5.68 9.88 -0.23
N ILE A 132 -6.53 9.57 0.76
CA ILE A 132 -6.20 9.71 2.18
C ILE A 132 -5.01 8.81 2.54
N THR A 133 -5.02 7.55 2.11
CA THR A 133 -3.93 6.60 2.41
C THR A 133 -2.60 6.96 1.72
N LEU A 134 -2.63 7.56 0.52
CA LEU A 134 -1.44 8.08 -0.16
C LEU A 134 -0.86 9.29 0.57
N VAL A 135 -1.71 10.18 1.09
CA VAL A 135 -1.27 11.30 1.94
C VAL A 135 -0.65 10.77 3.25
N MET A 136 -1.30 9.81 3.92
CA MET A 136 -0.72 9.16 5.10
C MET A 136 0.63 8.49 4.80
N SER A 137 0.75 7.84 3.65
CA SER A 137 2.01 7.23 3.20
C SER A 137 3.09 8.26 2.91
N SER A 138 2.71 9.42 2.37
CA SER A 138 3.62 10.54 2.14
C SER A 138 4.24 11.00 3.48
N VAL A 139 3.40 11.19 4.50
CA VAL A 139 3.84 11.55 5.86
C VAL A 139 4.73 10.45 6.46
N TYR A 140 4.33 9.18 6.31
CA TYR A 140 5.11 8.05 6.81
C TYR A 140 6.53 8.01 6.21
N LEU A 141 6.67 8.17 4.89
CA LEU A 141 7.97 8.18 4.23
C LEU A 141 8.82 9.40 4.64
N SER A 142 8.20 10.58 4.80
CA SER A 142 8.88 11.75 5.35
C SER A 142 9.43 11.47 6.75
N LEU A 143 8.62 10.89 7.65
CA LEU A 143 9.06 10.52 8.99
C LEU A 143 10.16 9.46 8.95
N TRP A 144 10.02 8.45 8.08
CA TRP A 144 10.99 7.37 7.93
C TRP A 144 12.38 7.91 7.58
N LEU A 145 12.44 8.94 6.72
CA LEU A 145 13.69 9.57 6.30
C LEU A 145 14.30 10.50 7.36
N TYR A 146 13.48 11.31 8.05
CA TYR A 146 13.98 12.33 8.98
C TYR A 146 14.15 11.84 10.42
N VAL A 147 13.28 10.96 10.91
CA VAL A 147 13.30 10.43 12.29
C VAL A 147 14.07 9.11 12.37
N GLY A 148 14.11 8.37 11.25
CA GLY A 148 14.82 7.10 11.12
C GLY A 148 13.89 5.90 11.09
N ALA A 149 14.27 4.92 10.26
CA ALA A 149 13.48 3.74 9.93
C ALA A 149 13.00 2.94 11.14
N THR A 150 13.90 2.66 12.09
CA THR A 150 13.59 1.78 13.23
C THR A 150 12.51 2.37 14.13
N SER A 151 12.64 3.66 14.48
CA SER A 151 11.68 4.35 15.34
C SER A 151 10.30 4.38 14.71
N VAL A 152 10.23 4.75 13.43
CA VAL A 152 8.97 4.86 12.70
C VAL A 152 8.30 3.50 12.52
N ASN A 153 9.07 2.46 12.17
CA ASN A 153 8.55 1.11 12.00
C ASN A 153 8.03 0.52 13.33
N VAL A 154 8.75 0.73 14.44
CA VAL A 154 8.34 0.24 15.76
C VAL A 154 7.08 0.96 16.24
N VAL A 155 7.04 2.30 16.13
CA VAL A 155 5.85 3.07 16.49
C VAL A 155 4.66 2.66 15.64
N GLY A 156 4.86 2.51 14.32
CA GLY A 156 3.82 2.02 13.41
C GLY A 156 3.30 0.64 13.80
N ALA A 157 4.19 -0.30 14.10
CA ALA A 157 3.81 -1.64 14.55
C ALA A 157 3.02 -1.62 15.86
N VAL A 158 3.46 -0.82 16.85
CA VAL A 158 2.75 -0.67 18.13
C VAL A 158 1.35 -0.09 17.91
N VAL A 159 1.22 0.96 17.11
CA VAL A 159 -0.08 1.56 16.79
C VAL A 159 -1.00 0.55 16.13
N LEU A 160 -0.51 -0.22 15.16
CA LEU A 160 -1.30 -1.27 14.49
C LEU A 160 -1.73 -2.37 15.46
N VAL A 161 -0.85 -2.82 16.36
CA VAL A 161 -1.18 -3.82 17.39
C VAL A 161 -2.23 -3.28 18.36
N LEU A 162 -2.14 -2.03 18.77
CA LEU A 162 -3.13 -1.40 19.66
C LEU A 162 -4.50 -1.27 18.98
N ILE A 163 -4.55 -0.86 17.71
CA ILE A 163 -5.79 -0.78 16.93
C ILE A 163 -6.40 -2.18 16.77
N PHE A 164 -5.59 -3.18 16.43
CA PHE A 164 -6.04 -4.56 16.31
C PHE A 164 -6.56 -5.09 17.65
N ALA A 165 -5.84 -4.86 18.74
CA ALA A 165 -6.27 -5.26 20.08
C ALA A 165 -7.58 -4.56 20.49
N ALA A 166 -7.73 -3.27 20.20
CA ALA A 166 -8.93 -2.50 20.51
C ALA A 166 -10.15 -2.97 19.71
N THR A 167 -9.99 -3.23 18.40
CA THR A 167 -11.06 -3.75 17.54
C THR A 167 -11.43 -5.19 17.86
N TRP A 168 -10.45 -6.02 18.21
CA TRP A 168 -10.70 -7.36 18.72
C TRP A 168 -11.43 -7.34 20.07
N TYR A 169 -11.01 -6.45 20.97
CA TYR A 169 -11.64 -6.27 22.28
C TYR A 169 -13.09 -5.76 22.15
N SER A 170 -13.36 -4.81 21.26
CA SER A 170 -14.74 -4.33 21.01
C SER A 170 -15.62 -5.41 20.37
N SER A 171 -15.07 -6.25 19.49
CA SER A 171 -15.75 -7.42 18.92
C SER A 171 -16.14 -8.44 19.99
N LYS A 172 -15.30 -8.65 21.02
CA LYS A 172 -15.61 -9.49 22.19
C LYS A 172 -16.64 -8.87 23.12
N ARG A 173 -16.68 -7.53 23.22
CA ARG A 173 -17.50 -6.80 24.19
C ARG A 173 -18.92 -6.50 23.70
N SER A 174 -19.20 -6.56 22.40
CA SER A 174 -20.57 -6.38 21.90
C SER A 174 -21.47 -7.49 22.49
N PRO A 175 -22.30 -7.18 23.52
CA PRO A 175 -23.29 -8.12 23.98
C PRO A 175 -24.26 -8.32 22.81
N LEU A 176 -24.86 -9.50 22.70
CA LEU A 176 -26.05 -9.69 21.89
C LEU A 176 -27.19 -8.83 22.45
N ASN A 177 -27.14 -7.51 22.26
CA ASN A 177 -28.31 -6.66 22.39
C ASN A 177 -29.10 -6.80 21.10
N CYS A 178 -29.80 -7.93 20.98
CA CYS A 178 -30.94 -8.09 20.07
C CYS A 178 -32.12 -7.26 20.60
N GLY A 179 -31.88 -5.97 20.77
CA GLY A 179 -32.84 -4.99 21.26
C GLY A 179 -32.82 -3.79 20.32
N ALA A 180 -33.83 -3.75 19.46
CA ALA A 180 -34.38 -2.55 18.81
C ALA A 180 -33.77 -1.98 17.50
N SER A 181 -32.79 -2.60 16.82
CA SER A 181 -32.51 -2.20 15.43
C SER A 181 -31.93 -3.31 14.54
N THR A 182 -32.69 -3.64 13.50
CA THR A 182 -32.40 -4.48 12.31
C THR A 182 -32.25 -6.01 12.49
N PRO A 183 -33.34 -6.79 12.29
CA PRO A 183 -33.34 -8.27 12.26
C PRO A 183 -32.42 -8.90 11.19
N SER A 184 -32.12 -8.17 10.12
CA SER A 184 -31.36 -8.66 8.96
C SER A 184 -29.87 -8.91 9.24
N LEU A 185 -29.26 -8.17 10.16
CA LEU A 185 -27.85 -8.34 10.53
C LEU A 185 -27.60 -9.55 11.44
N CYS A 186 -28.61 -9.94 12.23
CA CYS A 186 -28.50 -11.08 13.14
C CYS A 186 -28.56 -12.42 12.37
N LEU A 187 -29.47 -12.54 11.41
CA LEU A 187 -29.58 -13.71 10.53
C LEU A 187 -28.34 -13.92 9.66
N PHE A 188 -27.70 -12.84 9.19
CA PHE A 188 -26.47 -12.93 8.42
C PHE A 188 -25.30 -13.47 9.26
N ARG A 189 -25.20 -13.06 10.54
CA ARG A 189 -24.12 -13.49 11.44
C ARG A 189 -24.30 -14.92 11.95
N GLU A 190 -25.53 -15.41 12.12
CA GLU A 190 -25.80 -16.83 12.38
C GLU A 190 -25.51 -17.71 11.15
N GLY A 191 -25.87 -17.25 9.94
CA GLY A 191 -25.55 -17.95 8.70
C GLY A 191 -24.04 -18.16 8.48
N ILE A 192 -23.21 -17.18 8.87
CA ILE A 192 -21.74 -17.31 8.81
C ILE A 192 -21.24 -18.29 9.89
N ARG A 193 -21.80 -18.25 11.11
CA ARG A 193 -21.40 -19.16 12.20
C ARG A 193 -21.75 -20.62 11.89
N ALA A 194 -22.86 -20.87 11.18
CA ALA A 194 -23.26 -22.21 10.75
C ALA A 194 -22.37 -22.77 9.62
N LYS A 195 -21.78 -21.90 8.77
CA LYS A 195 -20.87 -22.32 7.68
C LYS A 195 -19.42 -22.55 8.10
N VAL A 196 -18.96 -21.98 9.22
CA VAL A 196 -17.57 -22.11 9.70
C VAL A 196 -17.35 -23.36 10.58
N ASN A 197 -18.43 -24.03 11.01
CA ASN A 197 -18.38 -25.27 11.79
C ASN A 197 -18.70 -26.54 10.97
N LEU A 198 -18.41 -26.53 9.66
CA LEU A 198 -18.40 -27.72 8.79
C LEU A 198 -17.03 -27.85 8.12
#